data_AF-A0AAU5KQB6-F1
#
_entry.id   AF-A0AAU5KQB6-F1
#
_cell.length_a   1.000
_cell.length_b   1.000
_cell.length_c   1.000
_cell.angle_alpha   90.00
_cell.angle_beta   90.00
_cell.angle_gamma   90.00
#
_symmetry.space_group_name_H-M   'P 1'
#
loop_
_entity.id
_entity.type
_entity.pdbx_description
1 polymer ?
#
loop_
_entity_poly.entity_id
_entity_poly.type
_entity_poly.pdbx_seq_one_letter_code
_entity_poly.pdbx_strand_id
1 'polypeptide(L)'
;MKKLMATGVVPGVRDTGRQVFPLAALQRLQARPAADLTALGVAEVAVLRSDAPQRVEEPDREWIGFGIGLDQAQLLAALSGWWRCDPARVSTGAVLPVTVASFVVAVLTGIQEWEGDGAVGTAGRYRFPKARLAGYLTDLTVPANAADPTDPEDARLASLLLGTRLASVSGGPIAYVTTRPTTDTTVAEGE
;
A
#
# COMPACT_ATOMS: atom_id res chain seq x y z
N MET A 1 12.77 -1.19 -9.15
CA MET A 1 13.31 -2.56 -8.94
C MET A 1 14.07 -2.75 -7.64
N LYS A 2 15.15 -2.02 -7.35
CA LYS A 2 15.91 -2.16 -6.09
C LYS A 2 15.01 -2.20 -4.85
N LYS A 3 14.03 -1.30 -4.79
CA LYS A 3 13.03 -1.21 -3.73
C LYS A 3 12.21 -2.49 -3.54
N LEU A 4 11.66 -3.06 -4.62
CA LEU A 4 10.92 -4.33 -4.58
C LEU A 4 11.82 -5.51 -4.14
N MET A 5 13.06 -5.54 -4.62
CA MET A 5 14.00 -6.60 -4.24
C MET A 5 14.37 -6.55 -2.76
N ALA A 6 14.48 -5.35 -2.17
CA ALA A 6 14.79 -5.17 -0.76
C ALA A 6 13.65 -5.61 0.18
N THR A 7 12.41 -5.69 -0.30
CA THR A 7 11.29 -6.24 0.48
C THR A 7 11.20 -7.77 0.43
N GLY A 8 11.93 -8.39 -0.50
CA GLY A 8 11.83 -9.82 -0.81
C GLY A 8 10.58 -10.24 -1.59
N VAL A 9 9.65 -9.32 -1.88
CA VAL A 9 8.35 -9.63 -2.54
C VAL A 9 8.50 -10.03 -4.02
N VAL A 10 9.69 -9.93 -4.58
CA VAL A 10 9.98 -10.41 -5.94
C VAL A 10 11.15 -11.38 -5.88
N PRO A 11 11.14 -12.45 -6.70
CA PRO A 11 12.24 -13.40 -6.75
C PRO A 11 13.50 -12.70 -7.25
N GLY A 12 14.50 -12.59 -6.38
CA GLY A 12 15.84 -12.14 -6.73
C GLY A 12 16.79 -13.33 -6.67
N VAL A 13 17.58 -13.55 -7.72
CA VAL A 13 18.67 -14.53 -7.70
C VAL A 13 19.95 -13.78 -7.36
N ARG A 14 20.71 -14.27 -6.38
CA ARG A 14 22.09 -13.81 -6.14
C ARG A 14 23.01 -14.65 -7.01
N ASP A 15 23.57 -14.04 -8.05
CA ASP A 15 24.67 -14.63 -8.81
C ASP A 15 25.93 -13.81 -8.51
N THR A 16 26.99 -14.47 -8.02
CA THR A 16 28.32 -13.86 -7.80
C THR A 16 28.30 -12.49 -7.09
N GLY A 17 27.44 -12.33 -6.08
CA GLY A 17 27.32 -11.08 -5.31
C GLY A 17 26.50 -9.97 -6.00
N ARG A 18 26.06 -10.18 -7.25
CA ARG A 18 25.14 -9.30 -7.98
C ARG A 18 23.72 -9.85 -7.91
N GLN A 19 22.76 -8.98 -7.57
CA GLN A 19 21.35 -9.37 -7.62
C GLN A 19 20.86 -9.28 -9.06
N VAL A 20 20.43 -10.42 -9.62
CA VAL A 20 19.90 -10.55 -10.97
C VAL A 20 18.40 -10.75 -10.90
N PHE A 21 17.67 -10.01 -11.73
CA PHE A 21 16.22 -10.12 -11.83
C PHE A 21 15.85 -10.90 -13.10
N PRO A 22 15.13 -12.03 -12.99
CA PRO A 22 14.77 -12.83 -14.16
C PRO A 22 13.92 -12.02 -15.16
N LEU A 23 14.23 -12.11 -16.47
CA LEU A 23 13.47 -11.41 -17.51
C LEU A 23 11.97 -11.77 -17.49
N ALA A 24 11.65 -13.05 -17.30
CA ALA A 24 10.27 -13.51 -17.20
C ALA A 24 9.53 -12.87 -16.02
N ALA A 25 10.20 -12.68 -14.88
CA ALA A 25 9.63 -11.95 -13.74
C ALA A 25 9.39 -10.48 -14.09
N LEU A 26 10.30 -9.84 -14.85
CA LEU A 26 10.14 -8.44 -15.26
C LEU A 26 8.93 -8.29 -16.19
N GLN A 27 8.79 -9.19 -17.16
CA GLN A 27 7.66 -9.20 -18.09
C GLN A 27 6.32 -9.38 -17.36
N ARG A 28 6.25 -10.27 -16.36
CA ARG A 28 5.02 -10.44 -15.54
C ARG A 28 4.65 -9.18 -14.77
N LEU A 29 5.65 -8.47 -14.23
CA LEU A 29 5.45 -7.20 -13.54
C LEU A 29 5.05 -6.08 -14.51
N GLN A 30 5.61 -6.07 -15.72
CA GLN A 30 5.23 -5.15 -16.80
C GLN A 30 3.76 -5.31 -17.21
N ALA A 31 3.29 -6.55 -17.27
CA ALA A 31 1.92 -6.89 -17.65
C ALA A 31 0.89 -6.77 -16.52
N ARG A 32 1.26 -6.34 -15.31
CA ARG A 32 0.28 -6.17 -14.22
C ARG A 32 -0.74 -5.07 -14.58
N PRO A 33 -2.04 -5.31 -14.38
CA PRO A 33 -3.07 -4.33 -14.70
C PRO A 33 -2.98 -3.12 -13.76
N ALA A 34 -3.52 -1.99 -14.19
CA ALA A 34 -3.80 -0.88 -13.29
C ALA A 34 -4.88 -1.28 -12.28
N ALA A 35 -4.84 -0.72 -11.06
CA ALA A 35 -5.87 -0.92 -10.06
C ALA A 35 -7.19 -0.30 -10.54
N ASP A 36 -8.27 -1.07 -10.54
CA ASP A 36 -9.62 -0.52 -10.76
C ASP A 36 -10.17 0.01 -9.44
N LEU A 37 -10.06 1.32 -9.25
CA LEU A 37 -10.53 1.99 -8.04
C LEU A 37 -12.03 2.31 -8.08
N THR A 38 -12.69 2.20 -9.24
CA THR A 38 -14.12 2.54 -9.36
C THR A 38 -14.99 1.58 -8.54
N ALA A 39 -14.56 0.33 -8.40
CA ALA A 39 -15.19 -0.71 -7.61
C ALA A 39 -15.11 -0.51 -6.08
N LEU A 40 -14.44 0.54 -5.60
CA LEU A 40 -14.37 0.89 -4.18
C LEU A 40 -15.57 1.70 -3.68
N GLY A 41 -16.35 2.33 -4.57
CA GLY A 41 -17.55 3.09 -4.19
C GLY A 41 -17.31 4.40 -3.41
N VAL A 42 -16.06 4.71 -3.05
CA VAL A 42 -15.64 5.99 -2.45
C VAL A 42 -15.16 6.96 -3.54
N ALA A 43 -15.07 8.27 -3.25
CA ALA A 43 -14.58 9.26 -4.24
C ALA A 43 -13.05 9.36 -4.30
N GLU A 44 -12.39 9.01 -3.21
CA GLU A 44 -10.95 9.09 -3.03
C GLU A 44 -10.49 7.98 -2.10
N VAL A 45 -9.29 7.46 -2.36
CA VAL A 45 -8.63 6.48 -1.50
C VAL A 45 -7.25 6.99 -1.10
N ALA A 46 -6.91 6.84 0.17
CA ALA A 46 -5.55 7.06 0.65
C ALA A 46 -4.68 5.85 0.32
N VAL A 47 -3.44 6.08 -0.11
CA VAL A 47 -2.47 5.04 -0.49
C VAL A 47 -1.21 5.20 0.34
N LEU A 48 -0.85 4.17 1.10
CA LEU A 48 0.41 4.13 1.84
C LEU A 48 1.54 3.74 0.90
N ARG A 49 2.58 4.58 0.82
CA ARG A 49 3.78 4.33 0.02
C ARG A 49 4.85 3.79 0.94
N SER A 50 4.95 2.48 0.98
CA SER A 50 5.89 1.76 1.83
C SER A 50 7.29 1.69 1.22
N ASP A 51 8.30 1.55 2.07
CA ASP A 51 9.62 1.08 1.69
C ASP A 51 9.89 -0.34 2.19
N ALA A 52 11.08 -0.85 1.88
CA ALA A 52 11.63 -2.05 2.49
C ALA A 52 11.66 -1.91 4.03
N PRO A 53 11.59 -3.04 4.75
CA PRO A 53 11.42 -3.00 6.18
C PRO A 53 12.68 -2.40 6.83
N GLN A 54 12.48 -1.48 7.76
CA GLN A 54 13.54 -0.87 8.55
C GLN A 54 13.19 -0.95 10.04
N ARG A 55 14.19 -1.23 10.87
CA ARG A 55 14.04 -1.18 12.32
C ARG A 55 13.90 0.25 12.79
N VAL A 56 13.03 0.45 13.77
CA VAL A 56 12.84 1.73 14.46
C VAL A 56 12.74 1.50 15.96
N GLU A 57 13.07 2.53 16.73
CA GLU A 57 12.87 2.56 18.17
C GLU A 57 11.61 3.37 18.47
N GLU A 58 10.44 2.76 18.24
CA GLU A 58 9.13 3.32 18.61
C GLU A 58 8.44 2.37 19.62
N PRO A 59 7.71 2.89 20.62
CA PRO A 59 7.19 2.07 21.73
C PRO A 59 6.16 1.02 21.30
N ASP A 60 5.48 1.22 20.17
CA ASP A 60 4.40 0.36 19.69
C ASP A 60 4.73 -0.42 18.41
N ARG A 61 5.97 -0.30 17.88
CA ARG A 61 6.47 -1.14 16.78
C ARG A 61 7.99 -1.17 16.69
N GLU A 62 8.51 -2.32 16.29
CA GLU A 62 9.95 -2.51 16.00
C GLU A 62 10.30 -2.17 14.54
N TRP A 63 9.31 -2.16 13.65
CA TRP A 63 9.51 -2.06 12.20
C TRP A 63 8.65 -0.98 11.57
N ILE A 64 9.17 -0.37 10.50
CA ILE A 64 8.39 0.35 9.50
C ILE A 64 8.59 -0.29 8.14
N GLY A 65 7.66 -0.05 7.23
CA GLY A 65 7.74 -0.53 5.86
C GLY A 65 7.13 -1.91 5.66
N PHE A 66 7.45 -2.53 4.53
CA PHE A 66 6.88 -3.79 4.07
C PHE A 66 8.00 -4.75 3.68
N GLY A 67 7.96 -5.97 4.20
CA GLY A 67 8.84 -7.05 3.74
C GLY A 67 8.35 -8.43 4.14
N ILE A 68 8.63 -9.43 3.30
CA ILE A 68 8.13 -10.80 3.46
C ILE A 68 8.78 -11.57 4.60
N GLY A 69 9.86 -11.03 5.18
CA GLY A 69 10.53 -11.58 6.35
C GLY A 69 9.88 -11.17 7.67
N LEU A 70 8.91 -10.26 7.65
CA LEU A 70 8.09 -9.91 8.82
C LEU A 70 6.93 -10.90 8.91
N ASP A 71 6.60 -11.33 10.12
CA ASP A 71 5.34 -12.05 10.35
C ASP A 71 4.13 -11.10 10.21
N GLN A 72 2.93 -11.67 10.20
CA GLN A 72 1.69 -10.90 10.00
C GLN A 72 1.47 -9.83 11.07
N ALA A 73 1.81 -10.10 12.33
CA ALA A 73 1.62 -9.14 13.43
C ALA A 73 2.62 -7.98 13.32
N GLN A 74 3.88 -8.29 13.01
CA GLN A 74 4.92 -7.31 12.73
C GLN A 74 4.55 -6.45 11.51
N LEU A 75 4.04 -7.06 10.45
CA LEU A 75 3.63 -6.36 9.25
C LEU A 75 2.45 -5.42 9.52
N LEU A 76 1.44 -5.88 10.27
CA LEU A 76 0.32 -5.02 10.67
C LEU A 76 0.80 -3.83 11.50
N ALA A 77 1.63 -4.06 12.53
CA ALA A 77 2.19 -3.00 13.36
C ALA A 77 3.05 -2.00 12.56
N ALA A 78 3.81 -2.49 11.57
CA ALA A 78 4.64 -1.65 10.72
C ALA A 78 3.82 -0.73 9.80
N LEU A 79 2.62 -1.17 9.37
CA LEU A 79 1.80 -0.48 8.37
C LEU A 79 0.67 0.37 8.97
N SER A 80 0.27 0.09 10.21
CA SER A 80 -0.94 0.66 10.84
C SER A 80 -0.82 2.12 11.28
N GLY A 81 0.34 2.77 11.18
CA GLY A 81 0.36 4.18 11.56
C GLY A 81 1.65 4.92 11.80
N TRP A 82 1.47 6.03 12.52
CA TRP A 82 2.39 7.15 12.69
C TRP A 82 2.78 7.80 11.37
N TRP A 83 1.79 8.05 10.54
CA TRP A 83 1.94 8.72 9.24
C TRP A 83 1.55 10.17 9.32
N ARG A 84 2.32 11.03 8.66
CA ARG A 84 1.88 12.39 8.36
C ARG A 84 0.82 12.30 7.27
N CYS A 85 -0.44 12.53 7.65
CA CYS A 85 -1.59 12.42 6.78
C CYS A 85 -2.76 13.26 7.32
N ASP A 86 -3.84 13.31 6.54
CA ASP A 86 -5.15 13.79 6.94
C ASP A 86 -5.95 12.55 7.34
N PRO A 87 -6.14 12.28 8.65
CA PRO A 87 -6.74 11.04 9.10
C PRO A 87 -8.23 10.96 8.75
N ALA A 88 -8.92 12.09 8.59
CA ALA A 88 -10.32 12.10 8.20
C ALA A 88 -10.50 11.64 6.74
N ARG A 89 -9.61 12.06 5.84
CA ARG A 89 -9.58 11.57 4.46
C ARG A 89 -9.23 10.08 4.37
N VAL A 90 -8.25 9.62 5.15
CA VAL A 90 -7.90 8.20 5.24
C VAL A 90 -9.09 7.37 5.72
N SER A 91 -9.73 7.81 6.82
CA SER A 91 -10.92 7.15 7.39
C SER A 91 -12.09 7.10 6.41
N THR A 92 -12.33 8.19 5.65
CA THR A 92 -13.42 8.26 4.66
C THR A 92 -13.24 7.23 3.54
N GLY A 93 -12.00 6.94 3.16
CA GLY A 93 -11.69 5.92 2.15
C GLY A 93 -11.93 4.48 2.63
N ALA A 94 -11.96 4.23 3.95
CA ALA A 94 -12.18 2.94 4.64
C ALA A 94 -11.21 1.78 4.29
N VAL A 95 -10.45 1.89 3.20
CA VAL A 95 -9.40 0.98 2.76
C VAL A 95 -8.11 1.77 2.53
N LEU A 96 -6.97 1.17 2.88
CA LEU A 96 -5.64 1.73 2.69
C LEU A 96 -4.78 0.72 1.92
N PRO A 97 -4.72 0.82 0.58
CA PRO A 97 -3.77 0.07 -0.22
C PRO A 97 -2.34 0.49 0.14
N VAL A 98 -1.47 -0.50 0.34
CA VAL A 98 -0.05 -0.32 0.62
C VAL A 98 0.73 -0.66 -0.63
N THR A 99 1.53 0.29 -1.09
CA THR A 99 2.30 0.17 -2.31
C THR A 99 3.80 0.14 -2.06
N VAL A 100 4.51 -0.66 -2.85
CA VAL A 100 5.97 -0.60 -3.00
C VAL A 100 6.26 -0.43 -4.49
N ALA A 101 6.96 0.64 -4.84
CA ALA A 101 7.25 0.99 -6.24
C ALA A 101 5.99 0.92 -7.15
N SER A 102 4.87 1.47 -6.67
CA SER A 102 3.56 1.53 -7.33
C SER A 102 2.83 0.20 -7.52
N PHE A 103 3.29 -0.90 -6.92
CA PHE A 103 2.53 -2.14 -6.87
C PHE A 103 1.86 -2.28 -5.50
N VAL A 104 0.58 -2.63 -5.48
CA VAL A 104 -0.13 -2.91 -4.24
C VAL A 104 0.36 -4.25 -3.69
N VAL A 105 1.01 -4.22 -2.52
CA VAL A 105 1.60 -5.38 -1.86
C VAL A 105 0.89 -5.78 -0.57
N ALA A 106 0.08 -4.88 -0.01
CA ALA A 106 -0.82 -5.15 1.09
C ALA A 106 -2.06 -4.26 1.03
N VAL A 107 -3.11 -4.67 1.73
CA VAL A 107 -4.37 -3.93 1.87
C VAL A 107 -4.75 -3.91 3.34
N LEU A 108 -4.94 -2.71 3.89
CA LEU A 108 -5.48 -2.51 5.22
C LEU A 108 -6.94 -2.07 5.16
N THR A 109 -7.75 -2.55 6.09
CA THR A 109 -9.14 -2.13 6.35
C THR A 109 -9.31 -1.79 7.83
N GLY A 110 -10.51 -1.37 8.28
CA GLY A 110 -10.72 -1.05 9.70
C GLY A 110 -10.06 0.26 10.15
N ILE A 111 -9.87 1.22 9.23
CA ILE A 111 -9.13 2.47 9.43
C ILE A 111 -10.02 3.67 9.78
N GLN A 112 -11.22 3.43 10.30
CA GLN A 112 -12.20 4.49 10.61
C GLN A 112 -11.86 5.27 11.89
N GLU A 113 -11.14 4.64 12.81
CA GLU A 113 -10.70 5.25 14.07
C GLU A 113 -9.20 5.54 14.00
N TRP A 114 -8.79 6.68 14.53
CA TRP A 114 -7.40 7.10 14.56
C TRP A 114 -6.99 7.74 15.88
N GLU A 115 -5.69 7.72 16.13
CA GLU A 115 -5.04 8.39 17.25
C GLU A 115 -3.92 9.29 16.72
N GLY A 116 -3.76 10.48 17.32
CA GLY A 116 -2.65 11.38 17.02
C GLY A 116 -1.53 11.27 18.05
N ASP A 117 -0.30 11.59 17.65
CA ASP A 117 0.88 11.62 18.54
C ASP A 117 0.93 12.83 19.48
N GLY A 118 -0.11 13.67 19.46
CA GLY A 118 -0.21 14.89 20.26
C GLY A 118 0.55 16.09 19.70
N ALA A 119 1.30 15.94 18.60
CA ALA A 119 1.94 17.07 17.94
C ALA A 119 0.91 17.93 17.19
N VAL A 120 1.09 19.26 17.21
CA VAL A 120 0.16 20.24 16.64
C VAL A 120 0.65 20.69 15.25
N GLY A 121 -0.30 21.03 14.37
CA GLY A 121 0.00 21.56 13.03
C GLY A 121 0.46 20.46 12.07
N THR A 122 1.37 20.81 11.15
CA THR A 122 1.80 19.91 10.06
C THR A 122 2.78 18.82 10.50
N ALA A 123 3.18 18.83 11.78
CA ALA A 123 4.07 17.82 12.35
C ALA A 123 3.34 16.55 12.82
N GLY A 124 2.02 16.64 13.05
CA GLY A 124 1.20 15.56 13.61
C GLY A 124 1.29 14.26 12.83
N ARG A 125 1.45 13.15 13.57
CA ARG A 125 1.43 11.79 13.03
C ARG A 125 0.21 11.06 13.56
N TYR A 126 -0.39 10.25 12.70
CA TYR A 126 -1.60 9.51 13.04
C TYR A 126 -1.42 8.01 12.85
N ARG A 127 -2.03 7.22 13.75
CA ARG A 127 -2.14 5.77 13.64
C ARG A 127 -3.59 5.31 13.66
N PHE A 128 -3.84 4.12 13.12
CA PHE A 128 -5.16 3.53 12.96
C PHE A 128 -5.22 2.23 13.78
N PRO A 129 -5.55 2.29 15.08
CA PRO A 129 -5.40 1.17 16.01
C PRO A 129 -6.36 0.00 15.72
N LYS A 130 -7.43 0.24 14.96
CA LYS A 130 -8.39 -0.79 14.54
C LYS A 130 -8.07 -1.38 13.16
N ALA A 131 -6.96 -0.97 12.56
CA ALA A 131 -6.55 -1.47 11.25
C ALA A 131 -6.40 -2.99 11.27
N ARG A 132 -6.84 -3.61 10.18
CA ARG A 132 -6.72 -5.06 9.94
C ARG A 132 -6.02 -5.28 8.62
N LEU A 133 -5.27 -6.36 8.53
CA LEU A 133 -4.61 -6.78 7.29
C LEU A 133 -5.56 -7.68 6.48
N ALA A 134 -6.27 -7.07 5.53
CA ALA A 134 -7.15 -7.80 4.61
C ALA A 134 -6.37 -8.70 3.65
N GLY A 135 -5.14 -8.30 3.31
CA GLY A 135 -4.26 -9.12 2.51
C GLY A 135 -2.86 -8.58 2.30
N TYR A 136 -1.94 -9.45 1.94
CA TYR A 136 -0.57 -9.11 1.54
C TYR A 136 0.03 -10.14 0.61
N LEU A 137 1.09 -9.76 -0.10
CA LEU A 137 1.80 -10.62 -1.06
C LEU A 137 3.13 -11.12 -0.49
N THR A 138 3.46 -12.38 -0.78
CA THR A 138 4.80 -12.94 -0.61
C THR A 138 5.57 -13.01 -1.93
N ASP A 139 4.87 -13.14 -3.05
CA ASP A 139 5.44 -13.08 -4.40
C ASP A 139 4.55 -12.22 -5.32
N LEU A 140 5.07 -11.09 -5.76
CA LEU A 140 4.39 -10.16 -6.66
C LEU A 140 4.34 -10.65 -8.12
N THR A 141 5.18 -11.62 -8.49
CA THR A 141 5.20 -12.21 -9.83
C THR A 141 4.14 -13.28 -10.02
N VAL A 142 3.67 -13.87 -8.91
CA VAL A 142 2.56 -14.82 -8.83
C VAL A 142 1.65 -14.41 -7.67
N PRO A 143 0.91 -13.28 -7.82
CA PRO A 143 0.20 -12.69 -6.69
C PRO A 143 -0.91 -13.61 -6.20
N ALA A 144 -0.79 -14.02 -4.94
CA ALA A 144 -1.80 -14.72 -4.17
C ALA A 144 -1.86 -14.07 -2.78
N ASN A 145 -3.06 -13.92 -2.23
CA ASN A 145 -3.20 -13.37 -0.89
C ASN A 145 -2.60 -14.35 0.13
N ALA A 146 -1.62 -13.88 0.89
CA ALA A 146 -1.00 -14.65 1.96
C ALA A 146 -1.79 -14.53 3.28
N ALA A 147 -2.64 -13.51 3.42
CA ALA A 147 -3.63 -13.50 4.48
C ALA A 147 -4.79 -14.42 4.07
N ASP A 148 -5.35 -15.15 5.02
CA ASP A 148 -6.58 -15.93 4.88
C ASP A 148 -7.74 -15.16 5.56
N PRO A 149 -8.27 -14.10 4.91
CA PRO A 149 -9.27 -13.24 5.53
C PRO A 149 -10.59 -13.98 5.72
N THR A 150 -11.13 -13.94 6.93
CA THR A 150 -12.45 -14.51 7.24
C THR A 150 -13.61 -13.60 6.85
N ASP A 151 -13.36 -12.30 6.75
CA ASP A 151 -14.36 -11.32 6.30
C ASP A 151 -14.46 -11.34 4.76
N PRO A 152 -15.65 -11.60 4.18
CA PRO A 152 -15.84 -11.62 2.73
C PRO A 152 -15.47 -10.32 2.03
N GLU A 153 -15.65 -9.17 2.70
CA GLU A 153 -15.30 -7.87 2.13
C GLU A 153 -13.79 -7.66 2.12
N ASP A 154 -13.09 -8.07 3.18
CA ASP A 154 -11.61 -8.06 3.20
C ASP A 154 -11.05 -8.97 2.09
N ALA A 155 -11.64 -10.17 1.90
CA ALA A 155 -11.28 -11.07 0.81
C ALA A 155 -11.49 -10.45 -0.57
N ARG A 156 -12.64 -9.78 -0.78
CA ARG A 156 -12.99 -9.09 -2.02
C ARG A 156 -12.01 -7.96 -2.33
N LEU A 157 -11.72 -7.10 -1.34
CA LEU A 157 -10.81 -5.96 -1.49
C LEU A 157 -9.38 -6.41 -1.77
N ALA A 158 -8.90 -7.45 -1.07
CA ALA A 158 -7.60 -8.04 -1.33
C ALA A 158 -7.53 -8.62 -2.75
N SER A 159 -8.56 -9.34 -3.19
CA SER A 159 -8.63 -9.88 -4.56
C SER A 159 -8.67 -8.80 -5.64
N LEU A 160 -9.31 -7.66 -5.36
CA LEU A 160 -9.42 -6.54 -6.30
C LEU A 160 -8.08 -5.81 -6.47
N LEU A 161 -7.35 -5.63 -5.37
CA LEU A 161 -6.23 -4.68 -5.33
C LEU A 161 -4.85 -5.33 -5.36
N LEU A 162 -4.64 -6.49 -4.73
CA LEU A 162 -3.30 -7.06 -4.58
C LEU A 162 -2.65 -7.36 -5.94
N GLY A 163 -1.40 -6.92 -6.10
CA GLY A 163 -0.59 -7.15 -7.29
C GLY A 163 -0.91 -6.22 -8.47
N THR A 164 -1.90 -5.35 -8.33
CA THR A 164 -2.21 -4.31 -9.32
C THR A 164 -1.22 -3.14 -9.24
N ARG A 165 -1.20 -2.33 -10.30
CA ARG A 165 -0.43 -1.09 -10.38
C ARG A 165 -1.29 0.09 -9.93
N LEU A 166 -0.82 0.80 -8.91
CA LEU A 166 -1.46 2.01 -8.40
C LEU A 166 -0.43 3.14 -8.38
N ALA A 167 -0.53 4.02 -9.37
CA ALA A 167 0.28 5.22 -9.42
C ALA A 167 -0.17 6.18 -8.32
N SER A 168 0.79 6.75 -7.57
CA SER A 168 0.50 7.73 -6.53
C SER A 168 1.53 8.86 -6.55
N VAL A 169 1.03 10.09 -6.65
CA VAL A 169 1.82 11.33 -6.62
C VAL A 169 1.62 12.03 -5.27
N SER A 170 2.66 12.11 -4.45
CA SER A 170 2.69 13.00 -3.26
C SER A 170 4.12 13.12 -2.71
N GLY A 171 4.36 14.09 -1.82
CA GLY A 171 5.64 14.26 -1.11
C GLY A 171 5.79 13.46 0.20
N GLY A 172 4.73 12.80 0.69
CA GLY A 172 4.69 12.15 2.01
C GLY A 172 4.38 10.64 1.99
N PRO A 173 4.34 9.95 3.14
CA PRO A 173 4.08 8.51 3.18
C PRO A 173 2.70 8.14 2.65
N ILE A 174 1.71 9.04 2.79
CA ILE A 174 0.36 8.88 2.23
C ILE A 174 0.21 9.73 0.96
N ALA A 175 -0.43 9.15 -0.04
CA ALA A 175 -0.94 9.84 -1.21
C ALA A 175 -2.46 9.69 -1.27
N TYR A 176 -3.14 10.63 -1.95
CA TYR A 176 -4.58 10.58 -2.14
C TYR A 176 -4.88 10.45 -3.62
N VAL A 177 -5.65 9.44 -3.99
CA VAL A 177 -5.95 9.09 -5.38
C VAL A 177 -7.45 9.13 -5.57
N THR A 178 -7.91 9.91 -6.55
CA THR A 178 -9.31 9.93 -6.96
C THR A 178 -9.68 8.59 -7.59
N THR A 179 -10.81 8.03 -7.17
CA THR A 179 -11.26 6.71 -7.65
C THR A 179 -12.06 6.80 -8.95
N ARG A 180 -12.54 8.01 -9.28
CA ARG A 180 -13.19 8.31 -10.53
C ARG A 180 -12.23 9.09 -11.42
N PRO A 181 -12.15 8.78 -12.72
CA PRO A 181 -11.45 9.66 -13.65
C PRO A 181 -12.13 11.03 -13.58
N THR A 182 -11.35 12.06 -13.26
CA THR A 182 -11.75 13.43 -13.56
C THR A 182 -11.99 13.47 -15.06
N THR A 183 -13.24 13.55 -15.48
CA THR A 183 -13.55 13.93 -16.85
C THR A 183 -12.93 15.30 -17.02
N ASP A 184 -11.82 15.37 -17.73
CA ASP A 184 -11.21 16.62 -18.10
C ASP A 184 -12.23 17.32 -18.99
N THR A 185 -13.01 18.22 -18.42
CA THR A 185 -13.83 19.16 -19.19
C THR A 185 -12.84 20.06 -19.90
N THR A 186 -12.33 19.59 -21.03
CA THR A 186 -11.78 20.48 -22.05
C THR A 186 -12.95 21.34 -22.48
N VAL A 187 -13.04 22.53 -21.87
CA VAL A 187 -13.86 23.61 -22.39
C VAL A 187 -13.23 23.94 -23.74
N ALA A 188 -13.79 23.37 -24.80
CA ALA A 188 -13.61 23.90 -26.13
C ALA A 188 -14.39 25.22 -26.16
N GLU A 189 -13.72 26.32 -25.77
CA GLU A 189 -14.16 27.64 -26.18
C GLU A 189 -13.93 27.75 -27.70
N GLY A 190 -15.04 27.77 -28.44
CA GLY A 190 -15.13 28.55 -29.69
C GLY A 190 -14.84 30.02 -29.37
N GLU A 191 -14.32 30.83 -30.29
CA GLU A 191 -14.80 31.12 -31.64
C GLU A 191 -13.63 31.61 -32.52
#